data_AF-A0A1F4FH81-F1
#
_entry.id   AF-A0A1F4FH81-F1
#
_cell.length_a   1.000
_cell.length_b   1.000
_cell.length_c   1.000
_cell.angle_alpha   90.00
_cell.angle_beta   90.00
_cell.angle_gamma   90.00
#
_symmetry.space_group_name_H-M   'P 1'
#
loop_
_entity.id
_entity.type
_entity.pdbx_description
1 polymer ?
#
loop_
_entity_poly.entity_id
_entity_poly.type
_entity_poly.pdbx_seq_one_letter_code
_entity_poly.pdbx_strand_id
1 'polypeptide(L)'
;MRRRYTIGRYEIVAQPIPHAAQMFRYTVFVDGRRIGTMASVPSEADCVSMEKPPIVPPLVPYQVVYRPGRPKKGTPPRTTGDAAPPPHEDLPHGMSFPQATDER
;
A
#
# COMPACT_ATOMS: atom_id res chain seq x y z
N MET A 1 -8.95 4.57 17.88
CA MET A 1 -9.43 5.73 17.09
C MET A 1 -10.95 5.63 16.91
N ARG A 2 -11.70 6.69 17.17
CA ARG A 2 -13.18 6.73 17.02
C ARG A 2 -13.54 6.80 15.53
N ARG A 3 -14.52 6.01 15.08
CA ARG A 3 -15.03 6.02 13.70
C ARG A 3 -16.48 6.52 13.67
N ARG A 4 -16.88 7.18 12.58
CA ARG A 4 -18.26 7.64 12.37
C ARG A 4 -18.74 7.11 11.01
N TYR A 5 -19.98 6.65 10.98
CA TYR A 5 -20.64 6.17 9.78
C TYR A 5 -22.00 6.85 9.66
N THR A 6 -22.41 7.16 8.44
CA THR A 6 -23.72 7.74 8.15
C THR A 6 -24.46 6.81 7.21
N ILE A 7 -25.62 6.32 7.62
CA ILE A 7 -26.46 5.39 6.85
C ILE A 7 -27.85 6.01 6.76
N GLY A 8 -28.16 6.69 5.66
CA GLY A 8 -29.41 7.43 5.53
C GLY A 8 -29.55 8.48 6.64
N ARG A 9 -30.63 8.38 7.45
CA ARG A 9 -30.88 9.26 8.61
C ARG A 9 -30.16 8.85 9.89
N TYR A 10 -29.47 7.71 9.87
CA TYR A 10 -28.78 7.16 11.03
C TYR A 10 -27.34 7.66 11.05
N GLU A 11 -26.93 8.25 12.18
CA GLU A 11 -25.53 8.48 12.51
C GLU A 11 -25.05 7.39 13.47
N ILE A 12 -23.95 6.73 13.13
CA ILE A 12 -23.37 5.66 13.94
C ILE A 12 -21.98 6.11 14.39
N VAL A 13 -21.77 6.11 15.71
CA VAL A 13 -20.49 6.41 16.34
C VAL A 13 -19.90 5.12 16.88
N ALA A 14 -18.79 4.66 16.31
CA ALA A 14 -18.06 3.50 16.77
C ALA A 14 -16.87 3.94 17.64
N GLN A 15 -16.87 3.51 18.90
CA GLN A 15 -15.82 3.77 19.87
C GLN A 15 -15.08 2.47 20.17
N PRO A 16 -13.74 2.43 20.13
CA PRO A 16 -13.00 1.24 20.53
C PRO A 16 -13.25 0.94 22.01
N ILE A 17 -13.40 -0.34 22.35
CA ILE A 17 -13.51 -0.78 23.74
C ILE A 17 -12.10 -0.79 24.36
N PRO A 18 -11.90 -0.21 25.56
CA PRO A 18 -10.60 -0.26 26.23
C PRO A 18 -10.12 -1.71 26.37
N HIS A 19 -8.83 -1.94 26.12
CA HIS A 19 -8.19 -3.26 26.19
C HIS A 19 -8.67 -4.30 25.16
N ALA A 20 -9.60 -3.95 24.27
CA ALA A 20 -10.06 -4.82 23.19
C ALA A 20 -9.79 -4.16 21.83
N ALA A 21 -8.66 -4.51 21.21
CA ALA A 21 -8.16 -3.85 20.00
C ALA A 21 -9.13 -3.91 18.81
N GLN A 22 -9.95 -4.96 18.73
CA GLN A 22 -10.82 -5.24 17.58
C GLN A 22 -12.32 -5.10 17.88
N MET A 23 -12.69 -4.85 19.13
CA MET A 23 -14.09 -4.63 19.50
C MET A 23 -14.45 -3.14 19.53
N PHE A 24 -15.66 -2.82 19.07
CA PHE A 24 -16.18 -1.47 19.06
C PHE A 24 -17.56 -1.42 19.71
N ARG A 25 -17.81 -0.34 20.46
CA ARG A 25 -19.13 0.07 20.91
C ARG A 25 -19.74 1.02 19.89
N TYR A 26 -20.79 0.57 19.21
CA TYR A 26 -21.56 1.33 18.24
C TYR A 26 -22.72 2.01 18.94
N THR A 27 -22.75 3.34 18.91
CA THR A 27 -23.89 4.14 19.37
C THR A 27 -24.62 4.68 18.15
N VAL A 28 -25.93 4.46 18.07
CA VAL A 28 -26.75 4.86 16.92
C VAL A 28 -27.61 6.06 17.31
N PHE A 29 -27.62 7.06 16.44
CA PHE A 29 -28.37 8.29 16.55
C PHE A 29 -29.28 8.45 15.33
N VAL A 30 -30.46 9.04 15.54
CA VAL A 30 -31.38 9.50 14.47
C VAL A 30 -31.73 10.93 14.80
N ASP A 31 -31.52 11.85 13.85
CA ASP A 31 -31.81 13.28 14.02
C ASP A 31 -31.20 13.85 15.33
N GLY A 32 -29.97 13.42 15.66
CA GLY A 32 -29.25 13.82 16.87
C GLY A 32 -29.70 13.13 18.17
N ARG A 33 -30.77 12.34 18.15
CA ARG A 33 -31.25 11.58 19.32
C ARG A 33 -30.67 10.16 19.32
N ARG A 34 -30.07 9.75 20.44
CA ARG A 34 -29.58 8.37 20.63
C ARG A 34 -30.75 7.40 20.69
N ILE A 35 -30.73 6.39 19.83
CA ILE A 35 -31.76 5.35 19.77
C ILE A 35 -31.29 4.00 20.33
N GLY A 36 -29.98 3.75 20.34
CA GLY A 36 -29.46 2.46 20.78
C GLY A 36 -27.94 2.41 20.94
N THR A 37 -27.47 1.31 21.52
CA THR A 37 -26.06 0.96 21.63
C THR A 37 -25.88 -0.54 21.42
N MET A 38 -24.80 -0.92 20.73
CA MET A 38 -24.39 -2.30 20.51
C MET A 38 -22.89 -2.41 20.75
N ALA A 39 -22.43 -3.53 21.30
CA ALA A 39 -21.00 -3.86 21.35
C ALA A 39 -20.74 -5.01 20.38
N SER A 40 -19.71 -4.90 19.54
CA SER A 40 -19.33 -6.02 18.67
C SER A 40 -18.62 -7.11 19.46
N VAL A 41 -18.77 -8.34 18.99
CA VAL A 41 -18.05 -9.53 19.47
C VAL A 41 -16.84 -9.74 18.55
N PRO A 42 -15.67 -10.20 19.05
CA PRO A 42 -14.56 -10.58 18.17
C PRO A 42 -14.99 -11.69 17.20
N SER A 43 -14.58 -11.56 15.94
CA SER A 43 -14.73 -12.62 14.94
C SER A 43 -13.66 -13.70 15.09
N GLU A 44 -13.81 -14.83 14.40
CA GLU A 44 -12.77 -15.88 14.38
C GLU A 44 -11.43 -15.34 13.83
N ALA A 45 -11.49 -14.52 12.78
CA ALA A 45 -10.31 -13.87 12.20
C ALA A 45 -9.61 -12.95 13.22
N ASP A 46 -10.38 -12.29 14.08
CA ASP A 46 -9.85 -11.46 15.16
C ASP A 46 -9.07 -12.30 16.17
N CYS A 47 -9.63 -13.44 16.58
CA CYS A 47 -8.96 -14.40 17.48
C CYS A 47 -7.66 -14.95 16.87
N VAL A 48 -7.71 -15.37 15.59
CA VAL A 48 -6.53 -15.89 14.88
C VAL A 48 -5.43 -14.83 14.77
N SER A 49 -5.80 -13.57 14.51
CA SER A 49 -4.84 -12.46 14.47
C SER A 49 -4.21 -12.19 15.84
N MET A 50 -4.96 -12.34 16.93
CA MET A 50 -4.44 -12.19 18.29
C MET A 50 -3.53 -13.35 18.71
N GLU A 51 -3.85 -14.58 18.32
CA GLU A 51 -3.07 -15.78 18.64
C GLU A 51 -1.80 -15.87 17.77
N LYS A 52 -1.95 -15.64 16.47
CA LYS A 52 -0.90 -15.73 15.46
C LYS A 52 -0.93 -14.47 14.59
N PRO A 53 -0.33 -13.36 15.06
CA PRO A 53 -0.30 -12.13 14.29
C PRO A 53 0.36 -12.37 12.93
N PRO A 54 -0.16 -11.76 11.85
CA PRO A 54 0.42 -11.91 10.53
C PRO A 54 1.88 -11.43 10.54
N ILE A 55 2.75 -12.20 9.88
CA ILE A 55 4.17 -11.85 9.78
C ILE A 55 4.27 -10.55 9.00
N VAL A 56 4.74 -9.49 9.67
CA VAL A 56 5.05 -8.23 8.99
C VAL A 56 6.27 -8.49 8.11
N PRO A 57 6.19 -8.28 6.79
CA PRO A 57 7.35 -8.44 5.93
C PRO A 57 8.47 -7.51 6.40
N PRO A 58 9.74 -7.94 6.34
CA PRO A 58 10.84 -7.09 6.75
C PRO A 58 10.83 -5.80 5.93
N LEU A 59 11.07 -4.67 6.59
CA LEU A 59 11.21 -3.38 5.94
C LEU A 59 12.44 -3.45 5.02
N VAL A 60 12.24 -3.73 3.73
CA VAL A 60 13.31 -3.66 2.74
C VAL A 60 13.57 -2.17 2.51
N PRO A 61 14.76 -1.64 2.87
CA PRO A 61 15.07 -0.25 2.58
C PRO A 61 14.93 -0.04 1.08
N TYR A 62 14.17 0.99 0.70
CA TYR A 62 14.00 1.35 -0.71
C TYR A 62 15.36 1.77 -1.28
N GLN A 63 16.00 0.87 -2.02
CA GLN A 63 17.25 1.15 -2.69
C GLN A 63 16.94 1.67 -4.10
N VAL A 64 17.18 2.96 -4.32
CA VAL A 64 17.28 3.51 -5.68
C VAL A 64 18.62 3.08 -6.24
N VAL A 65 18.68 1.88 -6.81
CA VAL A 65 19.86 1.44 -7.56
C VAL A 65 20.01 2.36 -8.77
N TYR A 66 21.15 3.03 -8.85
CA TYR A 66 21.50 3.87 -9.98
C TYR A 66 21.55 3.01 -11.25
N ARG A 67 20.62 3.23 -12.18
CA ARG A 67 20.68 2.63 -13.51
C ARG A 67 21.67 3.42 -14.37
N PRO A 68 22.64 2.77 -15.03
CA PRO A 68 23.50 3.44 -15.99
C PRO A 68 22.65 4.22 -17.01
N GLY A 69 22.87 5.53 -17.11
CA GLY A 69 22.12 6.43 -18.01
C GLY A 69 21.08 7.34 -17.33
N ARG A 70 20.64 7.04 -16.09
CA ARG A 70 19.82 7.99 -15.32
C ARG A 70 20.75 9.02 -14.65
N PRO A 71 20.55 10.33 -14.75
CA PRO A 71 21.34 11.28 -13.95
C PRO A 71 21.13 11.03 -12.45
N LYS A 72 22.20 11.13 -11.64
CA LYS A 72 22.07 11.02 -10.18
C LYS A 72 21.19 12.16 -9.67
N LYS A 73 20.48 11.95 -8.56
CA LYS A 73 19.69 13.03 -7.94
C LYS A 73 20.66 14.16 -7.55
N GLY A 74 20.48 15.34 -8.12
CA GLY A 74 21.39 16.49 -7.97
C GLY A 74 22.40 16.69 -9.11
N THR A 75 22.42 15.82 -10.13
CA THR A 75 23.21 16.07 -11.34
C THR A 75 22.59 17.24 -12.13
N PRO A 76 23.36 18.28 -12.49
CA PRO A 76 22.86 19.36 -13.31
C PRO A 76 22.35 18.83 -14.66
N PRO A 77 21.28 19.40 -15.23
CA PRO A 77 20.79 18.99 -16.54
C PRO A 77 21.93 19.11 -17.56
N ARG A 78 22.11 18.07 -18.37
CA ARG A 78 23.15 18.01 -19.40
C ARG A 78 22.91 19.17 -20.37
N THR A 79 23.80 20.16 -20.36
CA THR A 79 23.77 21.27 -21.32
C THR A 79 24.05 20.72 -22.71
N THR A 80 23.31 21.24 -23.70
CA THR A 80 23.22 20.83 -25.10
C THR A 80 24.52 21.03 -25.91
N GLY A 81 25.68 20.65 -25.37
CA GLY A 81 26.99 20.92 -25.95
C GLY A 81 28.07 19.85 -25.72
N ASP A 82 27.85 18.85 -24.85
CA ASP A 82 28.80 17.74 -24.71
C ASP A 82 28.47 16.61 -25.68
N ALA A 83 29.34 16.45 -26.68
CA ALA A 83 29.27 15.43 -27.71
C ALA A 83 29.03 14.02 -27.13
N ALA A 84 28.14 13.25 -27.77
CA ALA A 84 27.95 11.85 -27.47
C ALA A 84 29.28 11.09 -27.68
N PRO A 85 29.70 10.20 -26.77
CA PRO A 85 30.79 9.28 -27.07
C PRO A 85 30.39 8.40 -28.27
N PRO A 86 31.33 8.05 -29.16
CA PRO A 86 31.04 7.22 -30.32
C PRO A 86 30.46 5.87 -29.88
N PRO A 87 29.58 5.26 -30.70
CA PRO A 87 29.01 3.96 -30.38
C PRO A 87 30.16 2.95 -30.24
N HIS A 88 30.21 2.26 -29.11
CA HIS A 88 31.08 1.10 -28.94
C HIS A 88 30.70 0.06 -30.01
N GLU A 89 31.58 -0.13 -30.99
CA GLU A 89 31.62 -1.36 -31.79
C GLU A 89 31.90 -2.55 -30.86
N ASP A 90 31.38 -3.71 -31.26
CA ASP A 90 31.52 -5.04 -30.66
C ASP A 90 30.49 -5.47 -29.60
N LEU A 91 29.28 -5.81 -30.08
CA LEU A 91 28.50 -6.90 -29.51
C LEU A 91 28.77 -8.18 -30.33
N PRO A 92 29.24 -9.28 -29.72
CA PRO A 92 29.40 -10.55 -30.44
C PRO A 92 28.05 -11.00 -30.99
N HIS A 93 28.00 -11.21 -32.30
CA HIS A 93 26.85 -11.75 -33.00
C HIS A 93 26.57 -13.17 -32.50
N GLY A 94 25.42 -13.39 -31.84
CA GLY A 94 25.05 -14.76 -31.46
C GLY A 94 24.05 -14.96 -30.33
N MET A 95 23.11 -14.05 -30.06
CA MET A 95 21.95 -14.40 -29.22
C MET A 95 20.65 -14.12 -29.96
N SER A 96 20.00 -15.19 -30.43
CA SER A 96 18.63 -15.16 -30.90
C SER A 96 17.69 -15.02 -29.70
N PHE A 97 16.86 -13.99 -29.72
CA PHE A 97 15.76 -13.85 -28.77
C PHE A 97 14.60 -14.77 -29.22
N PRO A 98 13.95 -15.50 -28.30
CA PRO A 98 12.76 -16.26 -28.66
C PRO A 98 11.66 -15.30 -29.11
N GLN A 99 11.18 -15.46 -30.35
CA GLN A 99 9.98 -14.79 -30.80
C GLN A 99 8.79 -15.35 -30.03
N ALA A 100 8.06 -14.47 -29.33
CA ALA A 100 6.77 -14.82 -28.79
C ALA A 100 5.84 -15.08 -29.97
N THR A 101 5.45 -16.34 -30.17
CA THR A 101 4.32 -16.70 -31.02
C THR A 101 3.06 -16.17 -30.35
N ASP A 102 2.60 -15.02 -30.84
CA ASP A 102 1.26 -14.53 -30.59
C ASP A 102 0.32 -15.35 -31.49
N GLU A 103 -0.29 -16.40 -30.93
CA GLU A 103 -1.41 -17.10 -31.55
C GLU A 103 -2.53 -17.25 -30.52
N ARG A 104 -3.37 -16.22 -30.50
CA ARG A 104 -4.84 -16.19 -30.43
C ARG A 104 -5.57 -17.22 -29.55
#